data_AF-A0A2P5MRI9-F1
#
_entry.id   AF-A0A2P5MRI9-F1
#
_cell.length_a   1.000
_cell.length_b   1.000
_cell.length_c   1.000
_cell.angle_alpha   90.00
_cell.angle_beta   90.00
_cell.angle_gamma   90.00
#
_symmetry.space_group_name_H-M   'P 1'
#
loop_
_entity.id
_entity.type
_entity.pdbx_description
1 polymer ?
#
loop_
_entity_poly.entity_id
_entity_poly.type
_entity_poly.pdbx_seq_one_letter_code
_entity_poly.pdbx_strand_id
1 'polypeptide(L)' 'MKKVRKPRYCSRCGEEIAADELTSLPSTTCALCCNMQLEAAQIHQEKRHAAPAGLPLLHLAIIRPQ' A
#
# COMPACT_ATOMS: atom_id res chain seq x y z
N MET A 1 -6.31 -11.65 -38.26
CA MET A 1 -5.20 -11.50 -37.28
C MET A 1 -5.78 -11.25 -35.90
N LYS A 2 -5.63 -12.19 -34.95
CA LYS A 2 -6.08 -11.96 -33.56
C LYS A 2 -5.06 -11.03 -32.89
N LYS A 3 -5.48 -9.86 -32.40
CA LYS A 3 -4.60 -8.96 -31.65
C LYS A 3 -4.30 -9.61 -30.30
N VAL A 4 -3.13 -10.20 -30.16
CA VAL A 4 -2.66 -10.68 -28.85
C VAL A 4 -2.42 -9.44 -27.99
N ARG A 5 -3.19 -9.29 -26.91
CA ARG A 5 -2.96 -8.20 -25.95
C ARG A 5 -1.62 -8.47 -25.27
N LYS A 6 -0.76 -7.45 -25.18
CA LYS A 6 0.50 -7.57 -24.43
C LYS A 6 0.16 -7.77 -22.95
N PRO A 7 0.82 -8.71 -22.25
CA PRO A 7 0.66 -8.86 -20.81
C PRO A 7 1.07 -7.56 -20.12
N ARG A 8 0.33 -7.17 -19.09
CA ARG A 8 0.71 -6.07 -18.20
C ARG A 8 1.22 -6.67 -16.90
N TYR A 9 2.20 -6.00 -16.32
CA TYR A 9 2.80 -6.40 -15.06
C TYR A 9 2.54 -5.33 -14.00
N CYS A 10 2.33 -5.76 -12.77
CA CYS A 10 2.19 -4.88 -11.62
C CYS A 10 3.50 -4.11 -11.41
N SER A 11 3.44 -2.79 -11.38
CA SER A 11 4.60 -1.93 -11.16
C SER A 11 5.22 -2.07 -9.76
N ARG A 12 4.53 -2.73 -8.83
CA ARG A 12 4.92 -2.83 -7.42
C ARG A 12 5.46 -4.20 -7.03
N CYS A 13 4.86 -5.29 -7.51
CA CYS A 13 5.32 -6.65 -7.22
C CYS A 13 5.89 -7.40 -8.44
N GLY A 14 5.73 -6.88 -9.65
CA GLY A 14 6.20 -7.53 -10.88
C GLY A 14 5.32 -8.67 -11.39
N GLU A 15 4.28 -9.07 -10.65
CA GLU A 15 3.33 -10.10 -11.05
C GLU A 15 2.52 -9.69 -12.28
N GLU A 16 2.12 -10.67 -13.11
CA GLU A 16 1.26 -10.44 -14.25
C GLU A 16 -0.16 -10.04 -13.80
N ILE A 17 -0.68 -8.95 -14.35
CA ILE A 17 -2.04 -8.48 -14.09
C ILE A 17 -2.98 -9.27 -14.99
N ALA A 18 -3.94 -9.96 -14.38
CA ALA A 18 -4.92 -10.76 -15.10
C ALA A 18 -5.81 -9.90 -16.00
N ALA A 19 -6.24 -10.46 -17.13
CA ALA A 19 -6.93 -9.71 -18.18
C ALA A 19 -8.29 -9.12 -17.75
N ASP A 20 -8.94 -9.75 -16.76
CA ASP A 20 -10.17 -9.31 -16.10
C ASP A 20 -9.94 -8.14 -15.13
N GLU A 21 -8.79 -8.11 -14.46
CA GLU A 21 -8.37 -6.99 -13.62
C GLU A 21 -8.06 -5.74 -14.46
N LEU A 22 -7.50 -5.93 -15.65
CA LEU A 22 -7.15 -4.85 -16.60
C LEU A 22 -8.34 -3.99 -17.05
N THR A 23 -9.54 -4.54 -17.11
CA THR A 23 -10.76 -3.78 -17.45
C THR A 23 -11.32 -3.01 -16.27
N SER A 24 -10.98 -3.42 -15.06
CA SER A 24 -11.59 -2.96 -13.81
C SER A 24 -10.69 -1.97 -13.08
N LEU A 25 -9.38 -2.06 -13.28
CA LEU A 25 -8.38 -1.22 -12.62
C LEU A 25 -7.79 -0.20 -13.60
N PRO A 26 -7.97 1.11 -13.38
CA PRO A 26 -7.23 2.15 -14.09
C PRO A 26 -5.75 2.23 -13.65
N SER A 27 -5.36 1.45 -12.64
CA SER A 27 -4.06 1.52 -11.99
C SER A 27 -3.02 0.59 -12.65
N THR A 28 -1.74 0.90 -12.46
CA THR A 28 -0.61 0.05 -12.88
C THR A 28 -0.26 -1.03 -11.85
N THR A 29 -1.06 -1.14 -10.79
CA THR A 29 -0.88 -2.09 -9.68
C THR A 29 -1.94 -3.18 -9.71
N CYS A 30 -1.58 -4.42 -9.37
CA CYS A 30 -2.51 -5.54 -9.26
C CYS A 30 -3.48 -5.37 -8.08
N ALA A 31 -4.59 -6.10 -8.11
CA ALA A 31 -5.63 -6.02 -7.09
C ALA A 31 -5.08 -6.27 -5.67
N LEU A 32 -4.18 -7.24 -5.50
CA LEU A 32 -3.55 -7.54 -4.22
C LEU A 32 -2.77 -6.34 -3.67
N CYS A 33 -1.92 -5.73 -4.50
CA CYS A 33 -1.15 -4.55 -4.11
C CYS A 33 -2.04 -3.36 -3.76
N CYS A 34 -3.15 -3.17 -4.50
CA CYS A 34 -4.14 -2.15 -4.18
C CYS A 34 -4.82 -2.42 -2.84
N ASN A 35 -5.28 -3.64 -2.58
CA ASN A 35 -5.94 -4.01 -1.33
C ASN A 35 -5.02 -3.80 -0.13
N MET A 36 -3.75 -4.24 -0.22
CA MET A 36 -2.77 -4.00 0.85
C MET A 36 -2.56 -2.50 1.14
N GLN A 37 -2.59 -1.64 0.11
CA GLN A 37 -2.51 -0.19 0.31
C GLN A 37 -3.75 0.36 1.01
N LEU A 38 -4.93 -0.11 0.63
CA LEU A 38 -6.19 0.29 1.27
C LEU A 38 -6.24 -0.14 2.74
N GLU A 39 -5.87 -1.39 3.03
CA GLU A 39 -5.79 -1.90 4.41
C GLU A 39 -4.78 -1.10 5.25
N ALA A 40 -3.60 -0.81 4.71
CA ALA A 40 -2.61 0.01 5.40
C ALA A 40 -3.15 1.42 5.71
N ALA A 41 -3.86 2.04 4.76
CA ALA A 41 -4.50 3.33 4.95
C ALA A 41 -5.61 3.27 6.02
N GLN A 42 -6.43 2.22 6.02
CA GLN A 42 -7.47 1.99 7.02
C GLN A 42 -6.86 1.84 8.43
N ILE A 43 -5.83 1.02 8.59
CA ILE A 43 -5.12 0.86 9.88
C ILE A 43 -4.56 2.19 10.37
N HIS A 44 -3.97 2.99 9.47
CA HIS A 44 -3.45 4.31 9.81
C HIS A 44 -4.55 5.28 10.22
N GLN A 45 -5.73 5.19 9.60
CA GLN A 45 -6.89 5.99 9.97
C GLN A 45 -7.45 5.56 11.33
N GLU A 46 -7.65 4.26 11.56
CA GLU A 46 -8.14 3.70 12.81
C GLU A 46 -7.23 4.02 14.00
N LYS A 47 -5.90 3.98 13.82
CA LYS A 47 -4.94 4.40 14.85
C LYS A 47 -5.11 5.87 15.28
N ARG A 48 -5.63 6.74 14.41
CA ARG A 48 -5.97 8.13 14.78
C ARG A 48 -7.25 8.22 15.61
N HIS A 49 -8.15 7.25 15.50
CA HIS A 49 -9.39 7.19 16.27
C HIS A 49 -9.25 6.40 17.58
N ALA A 50 -8.32 5.45 17.64
CA ALA A 50 -8.09 4.59 18.81
C ALA A 50 -6.99 5.09 19.77
N ALA A 51 -6.25 6.15 19.43
CA ALA A 51 -5.29 6.74 20.35
C ALA A 51 -6.03 7.61 21.37
N PRO A 52 -6.08 7.27 22.67
CA PRO A 52 -6.42 8.26 23.67
C PRO A 52 -5.40 9.39 23.59
N ALA A 53 -5.86 10.64 23.70
CA ALA A 53 -5.00 11.80 23.84
C ALA A 53 -4.18 11.67 25.13
N GLY A 54 -2.99 11.07 25.03
CA GLY A 54 -2.14 10.89 26.19
C GLY A 54 -1.21 9.70 26.02
N LEU A 55 -0.09 9.92 25.36
CA LEU A 55 1.22 9.49 25.84
C LEU A 55 2.24 10.38 25.14
N PRO A 56 2.98 11.24 25.87
CA PRO A 56 4.01 12.05 25.25
C PRO A 56 5.08 11.09 24.73
N LEU A 57 5.35 11.20 23.43
CA LEU A 57 6.54 10.66 22.79
C LEU A 57 7.76 11.12 23.61
N LEU A 58 8.27 10.24 24.47
CA LEU A 58 9.60 10.42 25.05
C LEU A 58 10.59 10.31 23.90
N HIS A 59 10.92 11.50 23.41
CA HIS A 59 11.93 11.77 22.44
C HIS A 59 13.23 11.06 22.83
N LEU A 60 13.76 10.36 21.84
CA LEU A 60 15.17 10.07 21.70
C LEU A 60 15.98 11.38 21.89
N ALA A 61 16.60 11.54 23.06
CA ALA A 61 17.81 12.32 23.33
C ALA A 61 18.05 12.17 24.84
N ILE A 62 19.15 11.60 25.31
CA ILE A 62 20.41 12.33 25.47
C ILE A 62 21.58 11.38 25.23
N ILE A 63 22.37 11.79 24.25
CA ILE A 63 23.75 11.41 23.98
C ILE A 63 24.57 11.37 25.28
N ARG A 64 25.37 10.30 25.48
CA ARG A 64 26.43 10.24 26.49
C ARG A 64 27.34 11.48 26.42
N PRO A 65 27.68 12.10 27.57
CA PRO A 65 29.11 12.27 27.84
C PRO A 65 29.46 12.07 29.33
N GLN A 66 30.39 11.14 29.61
CA GLN A 66 31.71 11.39 30.19
C GLN A 66 32.47 10.07 30.29
#